data_AF-A0A0C2XC02-F1
#
_entry.id   AF-A0A0C2XC02-F1
#
_cell.length_a   1.000
_cell.length_b   1.000
_cell.length_c   1.000
_cell.angle_alpha   90.00
_cell.angle_beta   90.00
_cell.angle_gamma   90.00
#
_symmetry.space_group_name_H-M   'P 1'
#
loop_
_entity.id
_entity.type
_entity.pdbx_description
1 polymer ?
#
loop_
_entity_poly.entity_id
_entity_poly.type
_entity_poly.pdbx_seq_one_letter_code
_entity_poly.pdbx_strand_id
1 'polypeptide(L)'
;MAHKNAEFYSQDIVIQVEDELFKVSQDLFVQHSQVFRDMFKIPQPEGIEPDGSSDERPLILEGIEKQDFIQLLRFLYPQFQGAAGHGFSLDHWKSVLKLSNLYAMTEVKDLAVDCLTPLLEAESPSLQIHLAQVHNVPKWLKPAKARLIERSNPIDENDVRLIGSTLALEVCAQREKALREKALGEEKLLENKLEKLENKLDKLGDALKNALRDKTMLEDMLSEELSRDMSFQKSKKSKPRH
;
A
#
# COMPACT_ATOMS: atom_id res chain seq x y z
N MET A 1 45.45 42.13 14.39
CA MET A 1 44.97 41.29 13.27
C MET A 1 43.54 40.90 13.58
N ALA A 2 42.64 40.92 12.59
CA ALA A 2 41.29 40.43 12.79
C ALA A 2 41.31 38.90 12.82
N HIS A 3 40.61 38.29 13.77
CA HIS A 3 40.44 36.84 13.85
C HIS A 3 39.07 36.46 13.27
N LYS A 4 39.03 35.41 12.46
CA LYS A 4 37.77 34.84 11.96
C LYS A 4 37.03 34.22 13.14
N ASN A 5 35.73 34.51 13.27
CA ASN A 5 34.89 33.90 14.29
C ASN A 5 34.53 32.47 13.87
N ALA A 6 34.73 31.48 14.72
CA ALA A 6 34.52 30.07 14.37
C ALA A 6 33.04 29.70 14.13
N GLU A 7 32.09 30.49 14.63
CA GLU A 7 30.65 30.22 14.55
C GLU A 7 29.98 30.99 13.40
N PHE A 8 30.45 32.21 13.10
CA PHE A 8 29.82 33.12 12.13
C PHE A 8 30.68 33.46 10.91
N TYR A 9 31.81 32.77 10.71
CA TYR A 9 32.62 32.91 9.51
C TYR A 9 32.52 31.64 8.66
N SER A 10 31.53 31.60 7.76
CA SER A 10 31.28 30.46 6.87
C SER A 10 31.99 30.61 5.53
N GLN A 11 32.25 29.47 4.89
CA GLN A 11 32.75 29.42 3.51
C GLN A 11 31.59 29.19 2.54
N ASP A 12 31.54 29.97 1.46
CA ASP A 12 30.61 29.77 0.37
C ASP A 12 31.22 28.88 -0.71
N ILE A 13 30.37 28.21 -1.47
CA ILE A 13 30.69 27.50 -2.70
C ILE A 13 29.74 27.94 -3.82
N VAL A 14 30.28 28.09 -5.04
CA VAL A 14 29.50 28.31 -6.26
C VAL A 14 29.32 26.97 -6.97
N ILE A 15 28.07 26.54 -7.13
CA ILE A 15 27.69 25.29 -7.77
C ILE A 15 26.93 25.60 -9.06
N GLN A 16 27.30 24.97 -10.16
CA GLN A 16 26.55 25.03 -11.40
C GLN A 16 25.73 23.76 -11.58
N VAL A 17 24.42 23.92 -11.83
CA VAL A 17 23.51 22.84 -12.22
C VAL A 17 22.81 23.28 -13.49
N GLU A 18 22.97 22.49 -14.56
CA GLU A 18 22.53 22.86 -15.91
C GLU A 18 23.06 24.26 -16.30
N ASP A 19 22.16 25.22 -16.52
CA ASP A 19 22.43 26.59 -16.94
C ASP A 19 22.41 27.64 -15.80
N GLU A 20 22.29 27.20 -14.53
CA GLU A 20 22.13 28.09 -13.38
C GLU A 20 23.26 27.95 -12.34
N LEU A 21 23.67 29.09 -11.77
CA LEU A 21 24.66 29.17 -10.68
C LEU A 21 23.96 29.35 -9.32
N PHE A 22 24.41 28.56 -8.35
CA PHE A 22 23.93 28.56 -6.98
C PHE A 22 25.10 28.87 -6.04
N LYS A 23 25.04 30.02 -5.38
CA LYS A 23 26.01 30.36 -4.32
C LYS A 23 25.41 30.04 -2.95
N VAL A 24 26.00 29.06 -2.27
CA VAL A 24 25.46 28.45 -1.06
C VAL A 24 26.58 28.19 -0.05
N SER A 25 26.23 27.96 1.22
CA SER A 25 27.20 27.64 2.26
C SER A 25 27.78 26.24 2.05
N GLN A 26 29.11 26.17 1.93
CA GLN A 26 29.84 24.91 1.82
C GLN A 26 29.66 24.05 3.09
N ASP A 27 29.63 24.70 4.26
CA ASP A 27 29.52 24.04 5.56
C ASP A 27 28.26 23.18 5.67
N LEU A 28 27.16 23.61 5.05
CA LEU A 28 25.89 22.87 5.06
C LEU A 28 26.00 21.54 4.27
N PHE A 29 26.71 21.55 3.15
CA PHE A 29 26.98 20.32 2.39
C PHE A 29 27.97 19.42 3.12
N VAL A 30 29.02 19.98 3.71
CA VAL A 30 30.00 19.24 4.53
C VAL A 30 29.32 18.60 5.75
N GLN A 31 28.37 19.28 6.36
CA GLN A 31 27.63 18.75 7.51
C GLN A 31 26.81 17.52 7.11
N HIS A 32 26.04 17.62 6.02
CA HIS A 32 25.07 16.58 5.68
C HIS A 32 25.59 15.50 4.73
N SER A 33 26.59 15.78 3.88
CA SER A 33 27.05 14.86 2.83
C SER A 33 28.46 14.33 3.05
N GLN A 34 28.59 13.00 3.06
CA GLN A 34 29.91 12.36 3.06
C GLN A 34 30.67 12.62 1.75
N VAL A 35 30.00 12.62 0.60
CA VAL A 35 30.62 12.88 -0.71
C VAL A 35 31.25 14.27 -0.76
N PHE A 36 30.52 15.30 -0.34
CA PHE A 36 31.06 16.66 -0.30
C PHE A 36 32.19 16.80 0.72
N ARG A 37 32.09 16.17 1.91
CA ARG A 37 33.19 16.14 2.88
C ARG A 37 34.48 15.59 2.29
N ASP A 38 34.40 14.49 1.57
CA ASP A 38 35.58 13.83 1.03
C ASP A 38 36.13 14.62 -0.17
N MET A 39 35.26 15.14 -1.03
CA MET A 39 35.63 15.99 -2.16
C MET A 39 36.42 17.22 -1.71
N PHE A 40 35.99 17.91 -0.65
CA PHE A 40 36.69 19.11 -0.15
C PHE A 40 37.97 18.82 0.63
N LYS A 41 38.26 17.56 0.98
CA LYS A 41 39.53 17.16 1.59
C LYS A 41 40.63 16.87 0.56
N ILE A 42 40.27 16.74 -0.72
CA ILE A 42 41.23 16.44 -1.78
C ILE A 42 42.16 17.66 -1.96
N PRO A 43 43.49 17.48 -1.82
CA PRO A 43 44.45 18.56 -2.03
C PRO A 43 44.36 19.13 -3.44
N GLN A 44 44.32 20.45 -3.56
CA GLN A 44 44.34 21.12 -4.85
C GLN A 44 45.80 21.28 -5.34
N PRO A 45 46.07 21.11 -6.64
CA PRO A 45 47.38 21.41 -7.21
C PRO A 45 47.76 22.89 -6.99
N GLU A 46 49.04 23.15 -6.77
CA GLU A 46 49.52 24.53 -6.60
C GLU A 46 49.23 25.40 -7.83
N GLY A 47 48.73 26.61 -7.60
CA GLY A 47 48.42 27.58 -8.65
C GLY A 47 47.09 27.36 -9.38
N ILE A 48 46.33 26.33 -9.01
CA ILE A 48 45.01 26.05 -9.55
C ILE A 48 43.97 26.36 -8.47
N GLU A 49 43.02 27.27 -8.75
CA GLU A 49 41.92 27.52 -7.82
C GLU A 49 41.07 26.23 -7.61
N PRO A 50 40.43 26.02 -6.46
CA PRO A 50 39.50 24.91 -6.33
C PRO A 50 38.26 25.11 -7.21
N ASP A 51 37.64 24.03 -7.67
CA ASP A 51 36.32 24.14 -8.30
C ASP A 51 35.29 24.63 -7.27
N GLY A 52 34.42 25.54 -7.71
CA GLY A 52 33.44 26.22 -6.87
C GLY A 52 33.97 27.47 -6.16
N SER A 53 35.18 27.94 -6.50
CA SER A 53 35.78 29.17 -5.94
C SER A 53 35.10 30.45 -6.40
N SER A 54 34.58 30.48 -7.63
CA SER A 54 33.97 31.67 -8.23
C SER A 54 32.92 31.32 -9.29
N ASP A 55 32.26 32.35 -9.82
CA ASP A 55 31.27 32.23 -10.90
C ASP A 55 31.91 31.80 -12.22
N GLU A 56 33.18 32.15 -12.45
CA GLU A 56 33.99 31.72 -13.61
C GLU A 56 34.51 30.29 -13.46
N ARG A 57 34.56 29.78 -12.23
CA ARG A 57 34.99 28.41 -11.93
C ARG A 57 34.07 27.73 -10.91
N PRO A 58 32.82 27.46 -11.30
CA PRO A 58 31.86 26.79 -10.43
C PRO A 58 32.18 25.30 -10.31
N LEU A 59 31.65 24.67 -9.26
CA LEU A 59 31.59 23.23 -9.17
C LEU A 59 30.41 22.74 -10.02
N ILE A 60 30.70 22.10 -11.15
CA ILE A 60 29.67 21.64 -12.10
C ILE A 60 29.13 20.27 -11.65
N LEU A 61 27.81 20.19 -11.44
CA LEU A 61 27.12 18.93 -11.14
C LEU A 61 26.43 18.39 -12.40
N GLU A 62 27.10 17.48 -13.10
CA GLU A 62 26.57 16.86 -14.31
C GLU A 62 25.46 15.83 -14.01
N GLY A 63 24.45 15.77 -14.87
CA GLY A 63 23.34 14.80 -14.77
C GLY A 63 22.31 15.11 -13.68
N ILE A 64 22.36 16.30 -13.09
CA ILE A 64 21.40 16.79 -12.10
C ILE A 64 20.47 17.81 -12.73
N GLU A 65 19.17 17.64 -12.52
CA GLU A 65 18.17 18.61 -12.95
C GLU A 65 18.12 19.77 -11.94
N LYS A 66 18.05 21.02 -12.42
CA LYS A 66 18.02 22.18 -11.53
C LYS A 66 16.84 22.18 -10.56
N GLN A 67 15.68 21.66 -10.99
CA GLN A 67 14.51 21.56 -10.13
C GLN A 67 14.76 20.61 -8.95
N ASP A 68 15.47 19.50 -9.15
CA ASP A 68 15.82 18.59 -8.08
C ASP A 68 16.74 19.28 -7.06
N PHE A 69 17.73 20.01 -7.58
CA PHE A 69 18.70 20.73 -6.75
C PHE A 69 18.02 21.83 -5.92
N ILE A 70 17.10 22.58 -6.52
CA ILE A 70 16.29 23.59 -5.82
C ILE A 70 15.50 22.97 -4.66
N GLN A 71 14.90 21.79 -4.83
CA GLN A 71 14.16 21.14 -3.73
C GLN A 71 15.08 20.69 -2.61
N LEU A 72 16.27 20.16 -2.93
CA LEU A 72 17.28 19.85 -1.91
C LEU A 72 17.71 21.11 -1.15
N LEU A 73 17.97 22.22 -1.85
CA LEU A 73 18.34 23.48 -1.21
C LEU A 73 17.21 24.02 -0.32
N ARG A 74 15.95 24.01 -0.79
CA ARG A 74 14.80 24.38 0.05
C ARG A 74 14.72 23.53 1.31
N PHE A 75 15.04 22.25 1.21
CA PHE A 75 15.07 21.38 2.39
C PHE A 75 16.19 21.80 3.35
N LEU A 76 17.41 22.01 2.84
CA LEU A 76 18.59 22.37 3.63
C LEU A 76 18.52 23.79 4.22
N TYR A 77 17.73 24.68 3.63
CA TYR A 77 17.55 26.07 4.05
C TYR A 77 16.10 26.33 4.49
N PRO A 78 15.77 26.13 5.79
CA PRO A 78 14.42 26.26 6.31
C PRO A 78 13.73 27.59 5.99
N GLN A 79 14.48 28.69 5.87
CA GLN A 79 13.95 30.01 5.50
C GLN A 79 13.30 30.05 4.12
N PHE A 80 13.63 29.11 3.23
CA PHE A 80 13.08 29.00 1.88
C PHE A 80 11.99 27.93 1.75
N GLN A 81 11.59 27.27 2.85
CA GLN A 81 10.51 26.27 2.85
C GLN A 81 9.11 26.90 2.72
N GLY A 82 8.99 28.23 2.78
CA GLY A 82 7.72 28.95 2.68
C GLY A 82 6.92 28.96 3.98
N ALA A 83 5.93 29.85 4.09
CA ALA A 83 5.09 29.98 5.27
C ALA A 83 4.26 28.70 5.54
N ALA A 84 3.89 28.50 6.81
CA ALA A 84 3.13 27.35 7.30
C ALA A 84 1.92 27.01 6.40
N GLY A 85 2.00 25.88 5.68
CA GLY A 85 0.98 25.42 4.74
C GLY A 85 1.51 24.87 3.41
N HIS A 86 2.81 24.97 3.14
CA HIS A 86 3.44 24.44 1.92
C HIS A 86 4.44 23.33 2.24
N GLY A 87 3.92 22.22 2.76
CA GLY A 87 4.71 20.99 2.89
C GLY A 87 5.23 20.54 1.53
N PHE A 88 6.38 19.86 1.51
CA PHE A 88 6.92 19.25 0.30
C PHE A 88 5.88 18.27 -0.28
N SER A 89 5.60 18.39 -1.59
CA SER A 89 4.76 17.45 -2.31
C SER A 89 5.49 16.11 -2.48
N LEU A 90 4.78 15.10 -2.99
CA LEU A 90 5.38 13.82 -3.33
C LEU A 90 6.55 14.00 -4.33
N ASP A 91 6.41 14.86 -5.34
CA ASP A 91 7.48 15.11 -6.30
C ASP A 91 8.65 15.88 -5.68
N HIS A 92 8.38 16.86 -4.81
CA HIS A 92 9.46 17.55 -4.10
C HIS A 92 10.28 16.59 -3.23
N TRP A 93 9.61 15.66 -2.53
CA TRP A 93 10.31 14.67 -1.73
C TRP A 93 11.06 13.64 -2.58
N LYS A 94 10.59 13.29 -3.79
CA LYS A 94 11.37 12.45 -4.72
C LYS A 94 12.71 13.10 -5.08
N SER A 95 12.70 14.40 -5.37
CA SER A 95 13.92 15.18 -5.64
C SER A 95 14.89 15.14 -4.47
N VAL A 96 14.39 15.39 -3.25
CA VAL A 96 15.20 15.34 -2.02
C VAL A 96 15.76 13.93 -1.80
N LEU A 97 14.95 12.88 -1.95
CA LEU A 97 15.39 11.49 -1.82
C LEU A 97 16.47 11.13 -2.85
N LYS A 98 16.28 11.53 -4.11
CA LYS A 98 17.22 11.27 -5.21
C LYS A 98 18.59 11.85 -4.90
N LEU A 99 18.65 13.15 -4.56
CA LEU A 99 19.93 13.82 -4.34
C LEU A 99 20.56 13.47 -2.99
N SER A 100 19.77 13.30 -1.94
CA SER A 100 20.29 12.86 -0.64
C SER A 100 20.89 11.46 -0.72
N ASN A 101 20.30 10.55 -1.51
CA ASN A 101 20.90 9.25 -1.76
C ASN A 101 22.18 9.36 -2.60
N LEU A 102 22.17 10.17 -3.67
CA LEU A 102 23.33 10.35 -4.55
C LEU A 102 24.54 10.93 -3.82
N TYR A 103 24.33 11.95 -3.00
CA TYR A 103 25.40 12.63 -2.26
C TYR A 103 25.65 12.03 -0.88
N ALA A 104 25.14 10.82 -0.59
CA ALA A 104 25.31 10.15 0.69
C ALA A 104 24.98 11.05 1.91
N MET A 105 23.84 11.75 1.83
CA MET A 105 23.26 12.52 2.92
C MET A 105 22.31 11.65 3.74
N THR A 106 22.86 10.78 4.58
CA THR A 106 22.10 9.74 5.28
C THR A 106 20.90 10.27 6.07
N GLU A 107 21.11 11.29 6.90
CA GLU A 107 20.03 11.87 7.74
C GLU A 107 18.92 12.50 6.90
N VAL A 108 19.28 13.18 5.81
CA VAL A 108 18.33 13.79 4.87
C VAL A 108 17.55 12.72 4.13
N LYS A 109 18.23 11.65 3.70
CA LYS A 109 17.62 10.49 3.04
C LYS A 109 16.61 9.82 3.96
N ASP A 110 16.98 9.55 5.21
CA ASP A 110 16.11 8.87 6.17
C ASP A 110 14.84 9.68 6.44
N LEU A 111 14.97 11.00 6.61
CA LEU A 111 13.82 11.88 6.77
C LEU A 111 12.94 11.93 5.52
N ALA A 112 13.54 12.05 4.33
CA ALA A 112 12.79 12.04 3.07
C ALA A 112 12.01 10.72 2.88
N VAL A 113 12.60 9.60 3.27
CA VAL A 113 11.94 8.30 3.28
C VAL A 113 10.76 8.29 4.26
N ASP A 114 10.92 8.82 5.46
CA ASP A 114 9.84 8.85 6.45
C ASP A 114 8.68 9.75 5.99
N CYS A 115 8.97 10.88 5.36
CA CYS A 115 7.95 11.76 4.77
C CYS A 115 7.28 11.18 3.51
N LEU A 116 8.01 10.43 2.67
CA LEU A 116 7.47 9.79 1.47
C LEU A 116 6.61 8.57 1.77
N THR A 117 6.89 7.85 2.86
CA THR A 117 6.19 6.61 3.20
C THR A 117 4.66 6.76 3.17
N PRO A 118 4.03 7.70 3.91
CA PRO A 118 2.58 7.86 3.88
C PRO A 118 2.05 8.35 2.53
N LEU A 119 2.81 9.15 1.78
CA LEU A 119 2.40 9.66 0.46
C LEU A 119 2.35 8.53 -0.57
N LEU A 120 3.35 7.64 -0.56
CA LEU A 120 3.42 6.46 -1.44
C LEU A 120 2.40 5.39 -1.05
N GLU A 121 2.02 5.33 0.23
CA GLU A 121 0.92 4.49 0.70
C GLU A 121 -0.43 4.97 0.17
N ALA A 122 -0.65 6.28 0.06
CA ALA A 122 -1.88 6.83 -0.50
C ALA A 122 -1.98 6.72 -2.03
N GLU A 123 -0.85 6.78 -2.73
CA GLU A 123 -0.81 6.94 -4.20
C GLU A 123 -0.71 5.62 -4.97
N SER A 124 0.47 4.99 -4.98
CA SER A 124 0.74 3.86 -5.88
C SER A 124 1.77 2.89 -5.30
N PRO A 125 1.42 1.61 -5.11
CA PRO A 125 2.37 0.60 -4.66
C PRO A 125 3.49 0.32 -5.69
N SER A 126 3.24 0.45 -6.99
CA SER A 126 4.28 0.23 -8.02
C SER A 126 5.35 1.32 -7.98
N LEU A 127 4.95 2.58 -7.87
CA LEU A 127 5.85 3.70 -7.59
C LEU A 127 6.65 3.50 -6.29
N GLN A 128 6.01 3.00 -5.23
CA GLN A 128 6.71 2.70 -3.98
C GLN A 128 7.81 1.65 -4.17
N ILE A 129 7.55 0.56 -4.91
CA ILE A 129 8.55 -0.46 -5.25
C ILE A 129 9.68 0.13 -6.09
N HIS A 130 9.34 0.91 -7.10
CA HIS A 130 10.31 1.55 -7.99
C HIS A 130 11.30 2.41 -7.21
N LEU A 131 10.80 3.34 -6.38
CA LEU A 131 11.65 4.22 -5.56
C LEU A 131 12.45 3.41 -4.53
N ALA A 132 11.88 2.34 -3.98
CA ALA A 132 12.58 1.45 -3.07
C ALA A 132 13.79 0.77 -3.71
N GLN A 133 13.67 0.36 -4.97
CA GLN A 133 14.76 -0.26 -5.72
C GLN A 133 15.83 0.78 -6.12
N VAL A 134 15.41 1.91 -6.69
CA VAL A 134 16.33 2.94 -7.20
C VAL A 134 17.12 3.61 -6.06
N HIS A 135 16.50 3.85 -4.91
CA HIS A 135 17.13 4.54 -3.78
C HIS A 135 17.53 3.62 -2.63
N ASN A 136 17.49 2.30 -2.82
CA ASN A 136 17.82 1.30 -1.81
C ASN A 136 17.08 1.51 -0.48
N VAL A 137 15.75 1.43 -0.52
CA VAL A 137 14.84 1.57 0.63
C VAL A 137 14.04 0.26 0.83
N PRO A 138 14.68 -0.82 1.31
CA PRO A 138 14.08 -2.16 1.33
C PRO A 138 12.80 -2.26 2.17
N LYS A 139 12.63 -1.40 3.19
CA LYS A 139 11.43 -1.39 4.06
C LYS A 139 10.12 -1.17 3.30
N TRP A 140 10.18 -0.56 2.11
CA TRP A 140 9.03 -0.28 1.26
C TRP A 140 8.60 -1.46 0.37
N LEU A 141 9.47 -2.43 0.11
CA LEU A 141 9.22 -3.48 -0.89
C LEU A 141 8.08 -4.41 -0.47
N LYS A 142 8.16 -4.97 0.74
CA LYS A 142 7.18 -5.94 1.25
C LYS A 142 5.76 -5.37 1.33
N PRO A 143 5.51 -4.22 1.99
CA PRO A 143 4.14 -3.68 2.07
C PRO A 143 3.59 -3.30 0.69
N ALA A 144 4.42 -2.74 -0.21
CA ALA A 144 3.98 -2.40 -1.55
C ALA A 144 3.60 -3.63 -2.39
N LYS A 145 4.40 -4.69 -2.34
CA LYS A 145 4.09 -5.98 -3.01
C LYS A 145 2.78 -6.57 -2.48
N ALA A 146 2.57 -6.58 -1.17
CA ALA A 146 1.32 -7.06 -0.57
C ALA A 146 0.10 -6.31 -1.11
N ARG A 147 0.17 -4.97 -1.17
CA ARG A 147 -0.89 -4.14 -1.76
C ARG A 147 -1.13 -4.43 -3.23
N LEU A 148 -0.08 -4.69 -4.02
CA LEU A 148 -0.24 -5.13 -5.42
C LEU A 148 -0.91 -6.50 -5.54
N ILE A 149 -0.72 -7.41 -4.60
CA ILE A 149 -1.35 -8.73 -4.61
C ILE A 149 -2.82 -8.64 -4.20
N GLU A 150 -3.13 -7.79 -3.22
CA GLU A 150 -4.46 -7.70 -2.62
C GLU A 150 -5.43 -6.78 -3.38
N ARG A 151 -4.92 -5.78 -4.12
CA ARG A 151 -5.79 -4.80 -4.80
C ARG A 151 -6.72 -5.45 -5.83
N SER A 152 -7.88 -4.86 -6.08
CA SER A 152 -8.84 -5.35 -7.08
C SER A 152 -8.30 -5.21 -8.51
N ASN A 153 -7.69 -4.07 -8.82
CA ASN A 153 -7.25 -3.74 -10.18
C ASN A 153 -6.12 -4.67 -10.64
N PRO A 154 -6.17 -5.19 -11.88
CA PRO A 154 -5.11 -6.03 -12.45
C PRO A 154 -3.81 -5.24 -12.57
N ILE A 155 -2.68 -5.94 -12.72
CA ILE A 155 -1.40 -5.32 -13.06
C ILE A 155 -1.53 -4.70 -14.45
N ASP A 156 -1.20 -3.42 -14.56
CA ASP A 156 -1.28 -2.65 -15.79
C ASP A 156 0.10 -2.34 -16.38
N GLU A 157 0.11 -1.66 -17.53
CA GLU A 157 1.34 -1.30 -18.21
C GLU A 157 2.21 -0.35 -17.38
N ASN A 158 1.59 0.54 -16.60
CA ASN A 158 2.31 1.49 -15.77
C ASN A 158 3.04 0.79 -14.62
N ASP A 159 2.40 -0.20 -14.01
CA ASP A 159 3.06 -1.07 -13.03
C ASP A 159 4.27 -1.74 -13.66
N VAL A 160 4.10 -2.41 -14.81
CA VAL A 160 5.18 -3.12 -15.51
C VAL A 160 6.34 -2.18 -15.84
N ARG A 161 6.07 -0.94 -16.28
CA ARG A 161 7.11 0.08 -16.51
C ARG A 161 7.89 0.43 -15.25
N LEU A 162 7.23 0.49 -14.09
CA LEU A 162 7.84 0.88 -12.82
C LEU A 162 8.60 -0.26 -12.13
N ILE A 163 8.03 -1.47 -12.10
CA ILE A 163 8.55 -2.61 -11.32
C ILE A 163 9.27 -3.67 -12.16
N GLY A 164 9.16 -3.58 -13.49
CA GLY A 164 9.70 -4.55 -14.44
C GLY A 164 8.83 -5.80 -14.63
N SER A 165 8.99 -6.47 -15.77
CA SER A 165 8.19 -7.63 -16.17
C SER A 165 8.36 -8.83 -15.23
N THR A 166 9.57 -9.10 -14.76
CA THR A 166 9.85 -10.23 -13.85
C THR A 166 9.05 -10.14 -12.56
N LEU A 167 9.07 -8.97 -11.91
CA LEU A 167 8.32 -8.77 -10.67
C LEU A 167 6.82 -8.69 -10.92
N ALA A 168 6.40 -8.09 -12.04
CA ALA A 168 5.00 -8.09 -12.44
C ALA A 168 4.44 -9.52 -12.61
N LEU A 169 5.18 -10.41 -13.27
CA LEU A 169 4.82 -11.82 -13.42
C LEU A 169 4.78 -12.57 -12.08
N GLU A 170 5.73 -12.30 -11.19
CA GLU A 170 5.75 -12.85 -9.82
C GLU A 170 4.47 -12.44 -9.06
N VAL A 171 4.11 -11.16 -9.13
CA VAL A 171 2.89 -10.62 -8.50
C VAL A 171 1.64 -11.25 -9.12
N CYS A 172 1.56 -11.36 -10.44
CA CYS A 172 0.42 -12.01 -11.12
C CYS A 172 0.25 -13.47 -10.68
N ALA A 173 1.33 -14.24 -10.61
CA ALA A 173 1.28 -15.63 -10.15
C ALA A 173 0.77 -15.74 -8.70
N GLN A 174 1.21 -14.83 -7.82
CA GLN A 174 0.74 -14.78 -6.43
C GLN A 174 -0.74 -14.38 -6.35
N ARG A 175 -1.20 -13.43 -7.18
CA ARG A 175 -2.61 -13.03 -7.28
C ARG A 175 -3.48 -14.20 -7.74
N GLU A 176 -3.09 -14.90 -8.80
CA GLU A 176 -3.84 -16.06 -9.31
C GLU A 176 -3.98 -17.15 -8.26
N LYS A 177 -2.89 -17.44 -7.54
CA LYS A 177 -2.91 -18.41 -6.44
C LYS A 177 -3.89 -17.99 -5.33
N ALA A 178 -3.80 -16.74 -4.87
CA ALA A 178 -4.67 -16.22 -3.82
C ALA A 178 -6.16 -16.24 -4.23
N LEU A 179 -6.46 -15.89 -5.49
CA LEU A 179 -7.82 -15.94 -6.01
C LEU A 179 -8.37 -17.36 -6.11
N ARG A 180 -7.56 -18.34 -6.53
CA ARG A 180 -7.96 -19.76 -6.55
C ARG A 180 -8.23 -20.31 -5.16
N GLU A 181 -7.36 -19.99 -4.20
CA GLU A 181 -7.54 -20.38 -2.80
C GLU A 181 -8.81 -19.78 -2.20
N LYS A 182 -9.10 -18.50 -2.50
CA LYS A 182 -10.33 -17.83 -2.09
C LYS A 182 -11.57 -18.47 -2.72
N ALA A 183 -11.55 -18.73 -4.03
CA ALA A 183 -12.66 -19.37 -4.74
C ALA A 183 -12.97 -20.77 -4.19
N LEU A 184 -11.93 -21.58 -3.93
CA LEU A 184 -12.10 -22.91 -3.32
C LEU A 184 -12.67 -22.81 -1.89
N GLY A 185 -12.27 -21.79 -1.13
CA GLY A 185 -12.84 -21.52 0.20
C GLY A 185 -14.31 -21.14 0.14
N GLU A 186 -14.70 -20.30 -0.83
CA GLU A 186 -16.09 -19.89 -1.06
C GLU A 186 -16.96 -21.06 -1.53
N GLU A 187 -16.45 -21.90 -2.44
CA GLU A 187 -17.11 -23.12 -2.92
C GLU A 187 -17.40 -24.07 -1.76
N LYS A 188 -16.39 -24.41 -0.95
CA LYS A 188 -16.56 -25.23 0.25
C LYS A 188 -17.57 -24.64 1.23
N LEU A 189 -17.59 -23.31 1.39
CA LEU A 189 -18.55 -22.65 2.26
C LEU A 189 -19.98 -22.79 1.74
N LEU A 190 -20.18 -22.71 0.42
CA LEU A 190 -21.47 -22.90 -0.22
C LEU A 190 -21.94 -24.35 -0.14
N GLU A 191 -21.07 -25.33 -0.39
CA GLU A 191 -21.37 -26.77 -0.23
C GLU A 191 -21.84 -27.07 1.19
N ASN A 192 -21.12 -26.60 2.21
CA ASN A 192 -21.50 -26.77 3.61
C ASN A 192 -22.86 -26.11 3.95
N LYS A 193 -23.22 -25.02 3.27
CA LYS A 193 -24.53 -24.37 3.44
C LYS A 193 -25.63 -25.18 2.76
N LEU A 194 -25.38 -25.71 1.56
CA LEU A 194 -26.31 -26.55 0.82
C LEU A 194 -26.63 -27.83 1.59
N GLU A 195 -25.61 -28.55 2.08
CA GLU A 195 -25.79 -29.77 2.88
C GLU A 195 -26.66 -29.52 4.12
N LYS A 196 -26.47 -28.36 4.79
CA LYS A 196 -27.32 -27.96 5.93
C LYS A 196 -28.77 -27.68 5.53
N LEU A 197 -29.01 -27.16 4.33
CA LEU A 197 -30.36 -26.90 3.82
C LEU A 197 -31.05 -28.21 3.42
N GLU A 198 -30.35 -29.11 2.75
CA GLU A 198 -30.85 -30.45 2.39
C GLU A 198 -31.27 -31.22 3.64
N ASN A 199 -30.40 -31.29 4.65
CA ASN A 199 -30.71 -31.91 5.94
C ASN A 199 -31.94 -31.29 6.65
N LYS A 200 -32.18 -29.98 6.48
CA LYS A 200 -33.39 -29.33 7.03
C LYS A 200 -34.64 -29.70 6.23
N LEU A 201 -34.52 -29.79 4.90
CA LEU A 201 -35.61 -30.16 4.01
C LEU A 201 -36.05 -31.60 4.28
N ASP A 202 -35.11 -32.53 4.48
CA ASP A 202 -35.40 -33.93 4.82
C ASP A 202 -36.17 -34.03 6.14
N LYS A 203 -35.72 -33.31 7.19
CA LYS A 203 -36.42 -33.25 8.49
C LYS A 203 -37.84 -32.71 8.36
N LEU A 204 -38.05 -31.69 7.53
CA LEU A 204 -39.39 -31.15 7.25
C LEU A 204 -40.26 -32.16 6.49
N GLY A 205 -39.68 -32.85 5.51
CA GLY A 205 -40.35 -33.91 4.76
C GLY A 205 -40.81 -35.05 5.68
N ASP A 206 -39.96 -35.50 6.59
CA ASP A 206 -40.30 -36.54 7.56
C ASP A 206 -41.36 -36.06 8.57
N ALA A 207 -41.27 -34.81 9.03
CA ALA A 207 -42.30 -34.21 9.88
C ALA A 207 -43.67 -34.15 9.17
N LEU A 208 -43.70 -33.81 7.88
CA LEU A 208 -44.93 -33.77 7.09
C LEU A 208 -45.52 -35.17 6.88
N LYS A 209 -44.68 -36.18 6.57
CA LYS A 209 -45.13 -37.57 6.45
C LYS A 209 -45.74 -38.08 7.75
N ASN A 210 -45.11 -37.78 8.89
CA ASN A 210 -45.62 -38.15 10.21
C ASN A 210 -46.96 -37.46 10.49
N ALA A 211 -47.07 -36.15 10.25
CA ALA A 211 -48.31 -35.41 10.43
C ALA A 211 -49.45 -35.91 9.53
N LEU A 212 -49.14 -36.31 8.29
CA LEU A 212 -50.12 -36.90 7.39
C LEU A 212 -50.61 -38.25 7.92
N ARG A 213 -49.71 -39.11 8.40
CA ARG A 213 -50.06 -40.40 9.01
C ARG A 213 -50.94 -40.23 10.23
N ASP A 214 -50.60 -39.28 11.11
CA ASP A 214 -51.40 -38.94 12.29
C ASP A 214 -52.80 -38.47 11.90
N LYS A 215 -52.90 -37.62 10.86
CA LYS A 215 -54.18 -37.17 10.31
C LYS A 215 -55.01 -38.36 9.78
N THR A 216 -54.41 -39.27 9.01
CA THR A 216 -55.12 -40.44 8.47
C THR A 216 -55.63 -41.35 9.58
N MET A 217 -54.84 -41.58 10.62
CA MET A 217 -55.29 -42.34 11.81
C MET A 217 -56.49 -41.68 12.49
N LEU A 218 -56.50 -40.34 12.63
CA LEU A 218 -57.62 -39.62 13.21
C LEU A 218 -58.88 -39.73 12.34
N GLU A 219 -58.75 -39.64 11.01
CA GLU A 219 -59.87 -39.83 10.07
C GLU A 219 -60.46 -41.25 10.15
N ASP A 220 -59.61 -42.27 10.27
CA ASP A 220 -60.03 -43.67 10.45
C ASP A 220 -60.76 -43.86 11.80
N MET A 221 -60.21 -43.31 12.89
CA MET A 221 -60.84 -43.37 14.22
C MET A 221 -62.22 -42.71 14.24
N LEU A 222 -62.35 -41.51 13.64
CA LEU A 222 -63.63 -40.80 13.52
C LEU A 222 -64.64 -41.61 12.69
N SER A 223 -64.18 -42.24 11.61
CA SER A 223 -65.02 -43.09 10.75
C SER A 223 -65.54 -44.33 11.47
N GLU A 224 -64.71 -44.96 12.31
CA GLU A 224 -65.13 -46.05 13.19
C GLU A 224 -66.15 -45.59 14.25
N GLU A 225 -65.92 -44.45 14.88
CA GLU A 225 -66.80 -43.92 15.93
C GLU A 225 -68.18 -43.54 15.37
N LEU A 226 -68.23 -42.86 14.21
CA LEU A 226 -69.45 -42.60 13.45
C LEU A 226 -70.19 -43.89 13.08
N SER A 227 -69.48 -44.94 12.69
CA SER A 227 -70.06 -46.24 12.37
C SER A 227 -70.65 -46.92 13.62
N ARG A 228 -69.97 -46.83 14.76
CA ARG A 228 -70.48 -47.31 16.06
C ARG A 228 -71.74 -46.55 16.47
N ASP A 229 -71.77 -45.23 16.37
CA ASP A 229 -72.93 -44.42 16.72
C ASP A 229 -74.15 -44.68 15.82
N MET A 230 -73.95 -44.83 14.51
CA MET A 230 -75.02 -45.21 13.58
C MET A 230 -75.60 -46.61 13.86
N SER A 231 -74.75 -47.57 14.26
CA SER A 231 -75.22 -48.91 14.66
C SER A 231 -75.99 -48.89 15.99
N PHE A 232 -75.58 -48.08 16.96
CA PHE A 232 -76.30 -47.86 18.22
C PHE A 232 -77.68 -47.20 18.01
N GLN A 233 -77.79 -46.24 17.10
CA GLN A 233 -79.09 -45.60 16.78
C GLN A 233 -80.06 -46.57 16.06
N LYS A 234 -79.57 -47.47 15.20
CA LYS A 234 -80.39 -48.54 14.59
C LYS A 234 -80.89 -49.55 15.62
N SER A 235 -80.07 -49.90 16.62
CA SER A 235 -80.43 -50.78 17.74
C SER A 235 -81.56 -50.19 18.61
N LYS A 236 -81.50 -48.89 18.95
CA LYS A 236 -82.53 -48.20 19.75
C LYS A 236 -83.89 -48.06 19.05
N LYS A 237 -83.94 -48.01 17.71
CA LYS A 237 -85.21 -47.98 16.95
C LYS A 237 -85.90 -49.34 16.82
N SER A 238 -85.26 -50.44 17.26
CA SER A 238 -85.79 -51.81 17.13
C SER A 238 -86.47 -52.38 18.39
N LYS A 239 -86.56 -51.64 19.49
CA LYS A 239 -87.31 -52.10 20.68
C LYS A 239 -88.81 -51.83 20.51
N PRO A 240 -89.70 -52.84 20.61
CA PRO A 240 -91.14 -52.63 20.49
C PRO A 240 -91.68 -51.93 21.75
N ARG A 241 -92.61 -50.99 21.54
CA ARG A 241 -93.45 -50.44 22.62
C ARG A 241 -94.45 -51.52 23.03
N HIS A 242 -94.35 -51.96 24.27
CA HIS A 242 -95.47 -52.55 25.02
C HIS A 242 -96.02 -51.52 25.99
#